data_AF-A0A2Z6EW48-F1
#
_entry.id   AF-A0A2Z6EW48-F1
#
_cell.length_a   1.000
_cell.length_b   1.000
_cell.length_c   1.000
_cell.angle_alpha   90.00
_cell.angle_beta   90.00
_cell.angle_gamma   90.00
#
_symmetry.space_group_name_H-M   'P 1'
#
loop_
_entity.id
_entity.type
_entity.pdbx_description
1 polymer ?
#
loop_
_entity_poly.entity_id
_entity_poly.type
_entity_poly.pdbx_seq_one_letter_code
_entity_poly.pdbx_strand_id
1 'polypeptide(L)'
;MKSCDFNAFDGLLQAVAAMYGRDLTSGVIALYWQGLQAYDLAAVREALNRHVNNPDTGQFMPKIADIHKMLQGSTQDSALTAWSKVDRTMREKGPYQSVIFDDPLIHRVLSEMGGWIQLSTKHEDDWPFVRNEFVNRYRGYRMRSEVPDYPPVLIGIAEMTNQQLGFEVAPPLLVGSAAMAQQVMRQGTDQPLLEFTLLNVKNLPVLLQNEAQQIAA
;
A
#
# COMPACT_ATOMS: atom_id res chain seq x y z
N MET A 1 -9.75 12.52 -14.48
CA MET A 1 -10.31 13.69 -15.18
C MET A 1 -9.57 13.83 -16.49
N LYS A 2 -10.29 14.12 -17.58
CA LYS A 2 -9.73 14.31 -18.92
C LYS A 2 -9.53 15.81 -19.17
N SER A 3 -8.68 16.19 -20.14
CA SER A 3 -8.42 17.61 -20.43
C SER A 3 -9.67 18.45 -20.75
N CYS A 4 -10.73 17.84 -21.27
CA CYS A 4 -12.03 18.49 -21.49
C CYS A 4 -12.75 18.89 -20.19
N ASP A 5 -12.43 18.25 -19.07
CA ASP A 5 -13.08 18.50 -17.78
C ASP A 5 -12.50 19.74 -17.08
N PHE A 6 -11.42 20.33 -17.60
CA PHE A 6 -10.70 21.44 -16.96
C PHE A 6 -11.59 22.66 -16.69
N ASN A 7 -12.37 23.09 -17.69
CA ASN A 7 -13.25 24.27 -17.54
C ASN A 7 -14.35 24.03 -16.48
N ALA A 8 -14.88 22.81 -16.43
CA ALA A 8 -15.90 22.45 -15.45
C ALA A 8 -15.29 22.33 -14.03
N PHE A 9 -14.05 21.86 -13.93
CA PHE A 9 -13.30 21.82 -12.68
C PHE A 9 -12.95 23.21 -12.16
N ASP A 10 -12.46 24.08 -13.04
CA ASP A 10 -12.12 25.48 -12.71
C ASP A 10 -13.32 26.22 -12.14
N GLY A 11 -14.46 26.19 -12.85
CA GLY A 11 -15.69 26.82 -12.37
C GLY A 11 -16.18 26.27 -11.03
N LEU A 12 -16.06 24.95 -10.82
CA LEU A 12 -16.41 24.31 -9.55
C LEU A 12 -15.48 24.78 -8.41
N LEU A 13 -14.17 24.79 -8.65
CA LEU A 13 -13.18 25.16 -7.64
C LEU A 13 -13.29 26.65 -7.29
N GLN A 14 -13.53 27.51 -8.27
CA GLN A 14 -13.80 28.94 -8.04
C GLN A 14 -15.09 29.16 -7.24
N ALA A 15 -16.16 28.41 -7.52
CA ALA A 15 -17.40 28.49 -6.74
C ALA A 15 -17.17 28.11 -5.27
N VAL A 16 -16.38 27.06 -5.03
CA VAL A 16 -15.98 26.67 -3.66
C VAL A 16 -15.11 27.75 -3.02
N ALA A 17 -14.13 28.31 -3.74
CA ALA A 17 -13.25 29.36 -3.22
C ALA A 17 -14.02 30.63 -2.84
N ALA A 18 -15.03 31.00 -3.62
CA ALA A 18 -15.91 32.13 -3.37
C ALA A 18 -16.69 31.99 -2.05
N MET A 19 -17.12 30.77 -1.69
CA MET A 19 -17.74 30.49 -0.38
C MET A 19 -16.82 30.84 0.80
N TYR A 20 -15.51 30.74 0.60
CA TYR A 20 -14.49 31.08 1.59
C TYR A 20 -13.93 32.50 1.42
N GLY A 21 -14.53 33.33 0.54
CA GLY A 21 -14.06 34.68 0.26
C GLY A 21 -12.66 34.73 -0.35
N ARG A 22 -12.29 33.73 -1.16
CA ARG A 22 -10.97 33.64 -1.81
C ARG A 22 -11.09 33.69 -3.32
N ASP A 23 -10.21 34.48 -3.92
CA ASP A 23 -9.97 34.46 -5.36
C ASP A 23 -8.77 33.57 -5.66
N LEU A 24 -8.96 32.59 -6.54
CA LEU A 24 -7.88 31.70 -6.95
C LEU A 24 -7.18 32.25 -8.17
N THR A 25 -5.85 32.25 -8.13
CA THR A 25 -5.04 32.51 -9.31
C THR A 25 -5.02 31.26 -10.21
N SER A 26 -4.81 31.46 -11.50
CA SER A 26 -4.67 30.37 -12.48
C SER A 26 -3.59 29.35 -12.07
N GLY A 27 -2.51 29.80 -11.43
CA GLY A 27 -1.47 28.93 -10.90
C GLY A 27 -1.96 28.00 -9.78
N VAL A 28 -2.81 28.49 -8.87
CA VAL A 28 -3.40 27.64 -7.82
C VAL A 28 -4.37 26.63 -8.42
N ILE A 29 -5.23 27.05 -9.35
CA ILE A 29 -6.17 26.15 -10.05
C ILE A 29 -5.40 25.04 -10.78
N ALA A 30 -4.28 25.38 -11.43
CA ALA A 30 -3.42 24.41 -12.11
C ALA A 30 -2.82 23.37 -11.14
N LEU A 31 -2.40 23.78 -9.94
CA LEU A 31 -1.91 22.85 -8.91
C LEU A 31 -3.00 21.89 -8.42
N TYR A 32 -4.22 22.39 -8.19
CA TYR A 32 -5.36 21.57 -7.83
C TYR A 32 -5.72 20.58 -8.94
N TRP A 33 -5.70 21.02 -10.19
CA TRP A 33 -5.93 20.16 -11.35
C TRP A 33 -4.89 19.04 -11.42
N GLN A 34 -3.60 19.37 -11.35
CA GLN A 34 -2.52 18.39 -11.39
C GLN A 34 -2.61 17.37 -10.26
N GLY A 35 -2.94 17.80 -9.04
CA GLY A 35 -3.09 16.90 -7.89
C GLY A 35 -4.29 15.97 -7.99
N LEU A 36 -5.38 16.42 -8.63
CA LEU A 36 -6.65 15.68 -8.66
C LEU A 36 -6.95 15.01 -10.01
N GLN A 37 -6.14 15.21 -11.05
CA GLN A 37 -6.39 14.68 -12.40
C GLN A 37 -6.57 13.15 -12.46
N ALA A 38 -6.02 12.42 -11.49
CA ALA A 38 -6.15 10.96 -11.38
C ALA A 38 -7.58 10.50 -11.04
N TYR A 39 -8.44 11.37 -10.50
CA TYR A 39 -9.83 11.04 -10.13
C TYR A 39 -10.83 11.53 -11.16
N ASP A 40 -12.04 10.99 -11.14
CA ASP A 40 -13.14 11.49 -11.98
C ASP A 40 -13.72 12.80 -11.44
N LEU A 41 -14.16 13.68 -12.35
CA LEU A 41 -14.72 15.01 -11.98
C LEU A 41 -15.91 14.88 -11.03
N ALA A 42 -16.76 13.87 -11.26
CA ALA A 42 -17.92 13.60 -10.41
C ALA A 42 -17.50 13.26 -8.97
N ALA A 43 -16.45 12.46 -8.79
CA ALA A 43 -15.94 12.10 -7.48
C ALA A 43 -15.35 13.32 -6.77
N VAL A 44 -14.56 14.15 -7.48
CA VAL A 44 -13.98 15.38 -6.93
C VAL A 44 -15.06 16.37 -6.51
N ARG A 45 -16.12 16.53 -7.33
CA ARG A 45 -17.28 17.38 -6.98
C ARG A 45 -17.96 16.91 -5.71
N GLU A 46 -18.19 15.62 -5.58
CA GLU A 46 -18.81 15.05 -4.40
C GLU A 46 -17.93 15.24 -3.15
N ALA A 47 -16.61 15.06 -3.27
CA ALA A 47 -15.67 15.30 -2.18
C ALA A 47 -15.67 16.78 -1.73
N LEU A 48 -15.64 17.72 -2.67
CA LEU A 48 -15.74 19.15 -2.38
C LEU A 48 -17.08 19.51 -1.70
N ASN A 49 -18.20 18.99 -2.21
CA ASN A 49 -19.52 19.21 -1.61
C ASN A 49 -19.59 18.68 -0.18
N ARG A 50 -19.08 17.47 0.07
CA ARG A 50 -19.03 16.92 1.43
C ARG A 50 -18.16 17.77 2.36
N HIS A 51 -17.05 18.32 1.87
CA HIS A 51 -16.18 19.17 2.68
C HIS A 51 -16.89 20.46 3.10
N VAL A 52 -17.55 21.14 2.15
CA VAL A 52 -18.28 22.39 2.41
C VAL A 52 -19.42 22.15 3.41
N ASN A 53 -20.06 20.98 3.39
CA ASN A 53 -21.13 20.62 4.32
C ASN A 53 -20.64 20.02 5.65
N ASN A 54 -19.32 19.88 5.86
CA ASN A 54 -18.78 19.30 7.09
C ASN A 54 -18.57 20.40 8.15
N PRO A 55 -19.30 20.39 9.29
CA PRO A 55 -19.15 21.43 10.32
C PRO A 55 -17.78 21.39 11.03
N ASP A 56 -17.11 20.24 11.05
CA ASP A 56 -15.84 20.04 11.78
C ASP A 56 -14.63 20.43 10.93
N THR A 57 -14.63 20.11 9.63
CA THR A 57 -13.47 20.37 8.74
C THR A 57 -13.73 21.41 7.66
N GLY A 58 -15.00 21.74 7.39
CA GLY A 58 -15.44 22.63 6.32
C GLY A 58 -15.27 24.12 6.61
N GLN A 59 -14.71 24.49 7.76
CA GLN A 59 -14.50 25.88 8.18
C GLN A 59 -13.47 26.62 7.31
N PHE A 60 -12.54 25.88 6.70
CA PHE A 60 -11.50 26.44 5.84
C PHE A 60 -11.54 25.80 4.45
N MET A 61 -11.03 26.54 3.47
CA MET A 61 -10.86 26.03 2.11
C MET A 61 -10.06 24.73 2.12
N PRO A 62 -10.58 23.63 1.54
CA PRO A 62 -9.92 22.33 1.57
C PRO A 62 -8.61 22.40 0.81
N LYS A 63 -7.53 21.86 1.38
CA LYS A 63 -6.29 21.63 0.64
C LYS A 63 -6.46 20.42 -0.29
N ILE A 64 -5.58 20.31 -1.29
CA ILE A 64 -5.52 19.13 -2.18
C ILE A 64 -5.46 17.82 -1.37
N ALA A 65 -4.70 17.80 -0.26
CA ALA A 65 -4.60 16.66 0.64
C ALA A 65 -5.92 16.28 1.36
N ASP A 66 -6.76 17.27 1.70
CA ASP A 66 -8.06 17.02 2.33
C ASP A 66 -9.00 16.34 1.33
N ILE A 67 -8.98 16.78 0.07
CA ILE A 67 -9.75 16.19 -1.02
C ILE A 67 -9.27 14.76 -1.30
N HIS A 68 -7.94 14.53 -1.34
CA HIS A 68 -7.38 13.18 -1.44
C HIS A 68 -7.87 12.26 -0.33
N LYS A 69 -7.82 12.72 0.92
CA LYS A 69 -8.29 11.96 2.08
C LYS A 69 -9.76 11.59 1.97
N MET A 70 -10.60 12.45 1.41
CA MET A 70 -12.02 12.16 1.22
C MET A 70 -12.30 11.20 0.06
N LEU A 71 -11.45 11.22 -0.98
CA LEU A 71 -11.59 10.37 -2.16
C LEU A 71 -11.03 8.96 -1.94
N GLN A 72 -9.88 8.83 -1.28
CA GLN A 72 -9.18 7.55 -1.10
C GLN A 72 -9.23 7.00 0.34
N GLY A 73 -9.81 7.75 1.28
CA GLY A 73 -9.65 7.50 2.71
C GLY A 73 -8.28 7.96 3.20
N SER A 74 -8.06 7.92 4.52
CA SER A 74 -6.72 8.18 5.06
C SER A 74 -5.80 6.97 4.86
N THR A 75 -4.49 7.18 4.93
CA THR A 75 -3.53 6.06 4.94
C THR A 75 -3.80 5.12 6.10
N GLN A 76 -4.30 5.63 7.24
CA GLN A 76 -4.75 4.83 8.38
C GLN A 76 -5.95 3.94 8.02
N ASP A 77 -6.96 4.47 7.34
CA ASP A 77 -8.16 3.69 6.97
C ASP A 77 -7.80 2.56 5.99
N SER A 78 -6.93 2.85 5.02
CA SER A 78 -6.43 1.84 4.09
C SER A 78 -5.62 0.75 4.81
N ALA A 79 -4.80 1.13 5.79
CA ALA A 79 -4.00 0.19 6.57
C ALA A 79 -4.88 -0.69 7.46
N LEU A 80 -5.92 -0.13 8.06
CA LEU A 80 -6.89 -0.86 8.87
C LEU A 80 -7.70 -1.83 8.01
N THR A 81 -8.11 -1.42 6.81
CA THR A 81 -8.81 -2.28 5.85
C THR A 81 -7.93 -3.45 5.42
N ALA A 82 -6.67 -3.18 5.09
CA ALA A 82 -5.69 -4.22 4.77
C ALA A 82 -5.48 -5.19 5.94
N TRP A 83 -5.32 -4.67 7.16
CA TRP A 83 -5.21 -5.47 8.38
C TRP A 83 -6.44 -6.34 8.62
N SER A 84 -7.65 -5.81 8.42
CA SER A 84 -8.89 -6.60 8.58
C SER A 84 -8.94 -7.79 7.62
N LYS A 85 -8.39 -7.69 6.41
CA LYS A 85 -8.26 -8.85 5.51
C LYS A 85 -7.32 -9.90 6.08
N VAL A 86 -6.16 -9.47 6.59
CA VAL A 86 -5.15 -10.35 7.20
C VAL A 86 -5.71 -11.08 8.43
N ASP A 87 -6.24 -10.32 9.39
CA ASP A 87 -6.80 -10.82 10.65
C ASP A 87 -7.93 -11.84 10.38
N ARG A 88 -8.89 -11.46 9.52
CA ARG A 88 -10.00 -12.34 9.17
C ARG A 88 -9.52 -13.61 8.47
N THR A 89 -8.58 -13.51 7.54
CA THR A 89 -8.05 -14.68 6.82
C THR A 89 -7.34 -15.62 7.79
N MET A 90 -6.54 -15.08 8.73
CA MET A 90 -5.83 -15.91 9.70
C MET A 90 -6.80 -16.60 10.65
N ARG A 91 -7.81 -15.88 11.17
CA ARG A 91 -8.81 -16.44 12.09
C ARG A 91 -9.73 -17.46 11.43
N GLU A 92 -10.09 -17.28 10.16
CA GLU A 92 -11.03 -18.17 9.46
C GLU A 92 -10.36 -19.35 8.74
N LYS A 93 -9.17 -19.16 8.18
CA LYS A 93 -8.48 -20.15 7.33
C LYS A 93 -7.22 -20.73 7.96
N GLY A 94 -6.66 -20.03 8.96
CA GLY A 94 -5.41 -20.43 9.59
C GLY A 94 -4.19 -20.31 8.67
N PRO A 95 -3.01 -20.76 9.14
CA PRO A 95 -1.73 -20.62 8.43
C PRO A 95 -1.43 -21.72 7.41
N TYR A 96 -2.33 -22.70 7.24
CA TYR A 96 -2.00 -23.93 6.52
C TYR A 96 -1.90 -23.73 5.02
N GLN A 97 -2.88 -23.06 4.42
CA GLN A 97 -2.90 -22.80 2.98
C GLN A 97 -2.05 -21.57 2.65
N SER A 98 -1.36 -21.63 1.52
CA SER A 98 -0.71 -20.45 0.95
C SER A 98 -1.77 -19.47 0.46
N VAL A 99 -1.48 -18.17 0.61
CA VAL A 99 -2.45 -17.11 0.32
C VAL A 99 -1.88 -16.05 -0.60
N ILE A 100 -2.75 -15.44 -1.39
CA ILE A 100 -2.45 -14.28 -2.22
C ILE A 100 -3.51 -13.21 -1.94
N PHE A 101 -3.10 -12.11 -1.32
CA PHE A 101 -3.95 -10.95 -1.13
C PHE A 101 -4.00 -10.11 -2.41
N ASP A 102 -5.13 -9.41 -2.57
CA ASP A 102 -5.36 -8.45 -3.65
C ASP A 102 -4.61 -7.12 -3.51
N ASP A 103 -3.68 -7.03 -2.55
CA ASP A 103 -2.86 -5.85 -2.28
C ASP A 103 -1.39 -6.27 -2.06
N PRO A 104 -0.45 -5.80 -2.92
CA PRO A 104 0.96 -6.18 -2.83
C PRO A 104 1.64 -5.68 -1.54
N LEU A 105 1.14 -4.60 -0.94
CA LEU A 105 1.72 -4.09 0.31
C LEU A 105 1.40 -5.00 1.49
N ILE A 106 0.32 -5.78 1.45
CA ILE A 106 0.07 -6.82 2.45
C ILE A 106 1.18 -7.86 2.40
N HIS A 107 1.55 -8.31 1.19
CA HIS A 107 2.64 -9.28 0.99
C HIS A 107 3.97 -8.74 1.49
N ARG A 108 4.31 -7.50 1.10
CA ARG A 108 5.54 -6.84 1.53
C ARG A 108 5.63 -6.76 3.05
N VAL A 109 4.61 -6.20 3.70
CA VAL A 109 4.61 -5.96 5.15
C VAL A 109 4.62 -7.27 5.93
N LEU A 110 3.83 -8.27 5.52
CA LEU A 110 3.84 -9.56 6.21
C LEU A 110 5.20 -10.26 6.08
N SER A 111 5.86 -10.16 4.93
CA SER A 111 7.19 -10.74 4.74
C SER A 111 8.22 -10.11 5.69
N GLU A 112 8.19 -8.79 5.87
CA GLU A 112 9.04 -8.09 6.85
C GLU A 112 8.73 -8.47 8.30
N MET A 113 7.49 -8.83 8.58
CA MET A 113 7.04 -9.28 9.91
C MET A 113 7.30 -10.78 10.15
N GLY A 114 8.02 -11.45 9.25
CA GLY A 114 8.39 -12.87 9.36
C GLY A 114 7.53 -13.84 8.55
N GLY A 115 6.63 -13.33 7.72
CA GLY A 115 5.80 -14.10 6.81
C GLY A 115 4.48 -14.61 7.40
N TRP A 116 3.70 -15.31 6.58
CA TRP A 116 2.34 -15.74 6.90
C TRP A 116 2.28 -16.77 8.03
N ILE A 117 3.17 -17.77 8.01
CA ILE A 117 3.24 -18.81 9.04
C ILE A 117 3.61 -18.19 10.40
N GLN A 118 4.54 -17.23 10.43
CA GLN A 118 4.99 -16.58 11.66
C GLN A 118 3.88 -15.83 12.39
N LEU A 119 2.90 -15.30 11.66
CA LEU A 119 1.75 -14.62 12.25
C LEU A 119 0.91 -15.58 13.12
N SER A 120 0.84 -16.87 12.76
CA SER A 120 0.09 -17.87 13.54
C SER A 120 0.75 -18.28 14.85
N THR A 121 2.02 -17.93 15.08
CA THR A 121 2.72 -18.26 16.32
C THR A 121 2.51 -17.23 17.42
N LYS A 122 1.75 -16.16 17.14
CA LYS A 122 1.51 -15.04 18.07
C LYS A 122 0.35 -15.37 19.01
N HIS A 123 0.45 -14.99 20.28
CA HIS A 123 -0.62 -15.19 21.24
C HIS A 123 -1.74 -14.15 21.02
N GLU A 124 -2.97 -14.43 21.46
CA GLU A 124 -4.11 -13.51 21.31
C GLU A 124 -3.79 -12.12 21.91
N ASP A 125 -3.08 -12.08 23.04
CA ASP A 125 -2.66 -10.84 23.71
C ASP A 125 -1.65 -10.02 22.89
N ASP A 126 -0.94 -10.64 21.95
CA ASP A 126 0.01 -9.98 21.06
C ASP A 126 -0.66 -9.32 19.85
N TRP A 127 -1.87 -9.76 19.48
CA TRP A 127 -2.55 -9.30 18.25
C TRP A 127 -2.71 -7.78 18.14
N PRO A 128 -2.99 -7.02 19.22
CA PRO A 128 -2.99 -5.56 19.16
C PRO A 128 -1.63 -4.97 18.76
N PHE A 129 -0.52 -5.55 19.22
CA PHE A 129 0.83 -5.09 18.88
C PHE A 129 1.19 -5.44 17.45
N VAL A 130 0.86 -6.67 17.02
CA VAL A 130 1.04 -7.11 15.63
C VAL A 130 0.25 -6.22 14.67
N ARG A 131 -1.01 -5.90 15.00
CA ARG A 131 -1.84 -4.95 14.27
C ARG A 131 -1.15 -3.60 14.14
N ASN A 132 -0.66 -3.05 15.25
CA ASN A 132 -0.04 -1.74 15.27
C ASN A 132 1.25 -1.71 14.43
N GLU A 133 2.08 -2.75 14.52
CA GLU A 133 3.27 -2.88 13.69
C GLU A 133 2.92 -2.94 12.20
N PHE A 134 1.96 -3.80 11.82
CA PHE A 134 1.49 -3.92 10.44
C PHE A 134 0.99 -2.57 9.91
N VAL A 135 0.09 -1.92 10.65
CA VAL A 135 -0.52 -0.65 10.26
C VAL A 135 0.55 0.42 10.07
N ASN A 136 1.53 0.52 10.96
CA ASN A 136 2.60 1.51 10.87
C ASN A 136 3.48 1.29 9.63
N ARG A 137 3.91 0.05 9.38
CA ARG A 137 4.71 -0.31 8.19
C ARG A 137 3.95 -0.04 6.89
N TYR A 138 2.71 -0.52 6.81
CA TYR A 138 1.85 -0.34 5.65
C TYR A 138 1.63 1.14 5.33
N ARG A 139 1.36 1.97 6.36
CA ARG A 139 1.22 3.42 6.19
C ARG A 139 2.49 4.06 5.64
N GLY A 140 3.66 3.62 6.09
CA GLY A 140 4.95 4.09 5.57
C GLY A 140 5.06 3.97 4.06
N TYR A 141 4.71 2.79 3.50
CA TYR A 141 4.71 2.55 2.06
C TYR A 141 3.63 3.34 1.32
N ARG A 142 2.40 3.33 1.82
CA ARG A 142 1.29 4.09 1.21
C ARG A 142 1.57 5.59 1.15
N MET A 143 2.18 6.16 2.19
CA MET A 143 2.51 7.59 2.23
C MET A 143 3.52 7.98 1.16
N ARG A 144 4.42 7.08 0.76
CA ARG A 144 5.41 7.31 -0.31
C ARG A 144 4.93 6.88 -1.69
N SER A 145 3.72 6.30 -1.79
CA SER A 145 3.21 5.68 -3.03
C SER A 145 4.20 4.65 -3.61
N GLU A 146 4.90 3.95 -2.73
CA GLU A 146 5.94 2.99 -3.07
C GLU A 146 5.37 1.57 -3.01
N VAL A 147 5.72 0.75 -3.99
CA VAL A 147 5.45 -0.70 -3.97
C VAL A 147 6.81 -1.40 -4.12
N PRO A 148 7.53 -1.65 -3.01
CA PRO A 148 8.80 -2.35 -3.05
C PRO A 148 8.59 -3.82 -3.41
N ASP A 149 9.66 -4.51 -3.77
CA ASP A 149 9.67 -5.95 -4.05
C ASP A 149 9.00 -6.77 -2.93
N TYR A 150 8.18 -7.73 -3.33
CA TYR A 150 7.37 -8.57 -2.45
C TYR A 150 7.24 -9.99 -3.03
N PRO A 151 7.02 -11.01 -2.20
CA PRO A 151 6.83 -12.37 -2.70
C PRO A 151 5.45 -12.51 -3.38
N PRO A 152 5.36 -13.23 -4.52
CA PRO A 152 4.11 -13.39 -5.25
C PRO A 152 3.06 -14.19 -4.47
N VAL A 153 3.51 -15.08 -3.57
CA VAL A 153 2.66 -15.93 -2.74
C VAL A 153 3.18 -15.90 -1.31
N LEU A 154 2.27 -15.79 -0.35
CA LEU A 154 2.59 -15.98 1.05
C LEU A 154 2.43 -17.46 1.40
N ILE A 155 3.56 -18.17 1.47
CA ILE A 155 3.63 -19.62 1.65
C ILE A 155 3.02 -20.03 3.00
N GLY A 156 2.10 -20.98 2.96
CA GLY A 156 1.51 -21.63 4.13
C GLY A 156 2.23 -22.91 4.53
N ILE A 157 1.87 -23.47 5.69
CA ILE A 157 2.52 -24.66 6.26
C ILE A 157 2.47 -25.86 5.31
N ALA A 158 1.34 -26.06 4.63
CA ALA A 158 1.12 -27.20 3.75
C ALA A 158 2.06 -27.16 2.53
N GLU A 159 2.16 -26.01 1.87
CA GLU A 159 3.08 -25.84 0.74
C GLU A 159 4.54 -25.98 1.17
N MET A 160 4.94 -25.32 2.26
CA MET A 160 6.30 -25.42 2.80
C MET A 160 6.70 -26.88 3.04
N THR A 161 5.80 -27.66 3.66
CA THR A 161 6.04 -29.07 3.99
C THR A 161 6.04 -29.94 2.73
N ASN A 162 5.09 -29.74 1.81
CA ASN A 162 4.99 -30.52 0.58
C ASN A 162 6.20 -30.28 -0.33
N GLN A 163 6.66 -29.02 -0.46
CA GLN A 163 7.87 -28.71 -1.22
C GLN A 163 9.10 -29.40 -0.63
N GLN A 164 9.26 -29.37 0.70
CA GLN A 164 10.39 -30.02 1.38
C GLN A 164 10.38 -31.55 1.18
N LEU A 165 9.20 -32.17 1.14
CA LEU A 165 9.02 -33.62 0.98
C LEU A 165 8.87 -34.07 -0.48
N GLY A 166 8.83 -33.14 -1.44
CA GLY A 166 8.64 -33.44 -2.87
C GLY A 166 7.22 -33.87 -3.24
N PHE A 167 6.21 -33.50 -2.46
CA PHE A 167 4.80 -33.75 -2.75
C PHE A 167 4.17 -32.63 -3.59
N GLU A 168 3.00 -32.92 -4.15
CA GLU A 168 2.21 -31.94 -4.92
C GLU A 168 1.81 -30.75 -4.04
N VAL A 169 1.98 -29.54 -4.58
CA VAL A 169 1.62 -28.28 -3.93
C VAL A 169 0.21 -27.89 -4.37
N ALA A 170 -0.69 -27.73 -3.39
CA ALA A 170 -2.05 -27.26 -3.65
C ALA A 170 -2.06 -25.79 -4.13
N PRO A 171 -3.04 -25.39 -4.96
CA PRO A 171 -3.13 -24.01 -5.41
C PRO A 171 -3.40 -23.03 -4.25
N PRO A 172 -2.85 -21.81 -4.29
CA PRO A 172 -3.02 -20.82 -3.24
C PRO A 172 -4.44 -20.22 -3.20
N LEU A 173 -4.85 -19.79 -2.02
CA LEU A 173 -6.12 -19.10 -1.78
C LEU A 173 -6.01 -17.61 -2.18
N LEU A 174 -6.90 -17.16 -3.06
CA LEU A 174 -7.03 -15.73 -3.41
C LEU A 174 -7.89 -15.02 -2.37
N VAL A 175 -7.38 -13.94 -1.78
CA VAL A 175 -8.05 -13.15 -0.74
C VAL A 175 -8.40 -11.76 -1.28
N GLY A 176 -9.70 -11.43 -1.24
CA GLY A 176 -10.24 -10.18 -1.79
C GLY A 176 -10.62 -10.31 -3.26
N SER A 177 -10.30 -9.32 -4.08
CA SER A 177 -10.56 -9.38 -5.52
C SER A 177 -9.65 -10.41 -6.21
N ALA A 178 -10.24 -11.48 -6.73
CA ALA A 178 -9.50 -12.54 -7.40
C ALA A 178 -8.63 -12.03 -8.57
N ALA A 179 -9.14 -11.08 -9.36
CA ALA A 179 -8.40 -10.50 -10.48
C ALA A 179 -7.18 -9.69 -10.01
N MET A 180 -7.32 -8.91 -8.92
CA MET A 180 -6.21 -8.14 -8.37
C MET A 180 -5.19 -9.06 -7.66
N ALA A 181 -5.64 -10.07 -6.93
CA ALA A 181 -4.76 -11.08 -6.33
C ALA A 181 -3.92 -11.81 -7.39
N GLN A 182 -4.55 -12.19 -8.51
CA GLN A 182 -3.81 -12.77 -9.66
C GLN A 182 -2.78 -11.80 -10.24
N GLN A 183 -3.08 -10.50 -10.29
CA GLN A 183 -2.13 -9.48 -10.72
C GLN A 183 -0.96 -9.36 -9.74
N VAL A 184 -1.23 -9.34 -8.43
CA VAL A 184 -0.20 -9.34 -7.37
C VAL A 184 0.73 -10.55 -7.54
N MET A 185 0.17 -11.75 -7.73
CA MET A 185 0.97 -12.96 -7.95
C MET A 185 1.89 -12.83 -9.18
N ARG A 186 1.43 -12.22 -10.28
CA ARG A 186 2.24 -12.06 -11.50
C ARG A 186 3.33 -11.00 -11.38
N GLN A 187 3.15 -10.03 -10.48
CA GLN A 187 4.04 -8.89 -10.32
C GLN A 187 5.03 -9.05 -9.15
N GLY A 188 4.81 -10.04 -8.29
CA GLY A 188 5.76 -10.38 -7.23
C GLY A 188 7.08 -10.95 -7.78
N THR A 189 8.09 -10.99 -6.92
CA THR A 189 9.42 -11.51 -7.24
C THR A 189 9.77 -12.71 -6.38
N ASP A 190 10.43 -13.70 -6.97
CA ASP A 190 11.00 -14.85 -6.27
C ASP A 190 12.44 -14.59 -5.78
N GLN A 191 12.98 -13.41 -6.08
CA GLN A 191 14.33 -13.05 -5.64
C GLN A 191 14.36 -12.73 -4.13
N PRO A 192 15.48 -13.03 -3.44
CA PRO A 192 15.66 -12.62 -2.06
C PRO A 192 15.48 -11.10 -1.92
N LEU A 193 14.60 -10.68 -1.02
CA LEU A 193 14.31 -9.25 -0.78
C LEU A 193 15.52 -8.48 -0.22
N LEU A 194 16.50 -9.21 0.32
CA LEU A 194 17.78 -8.70 0.81
C LEU A 194 18.88 -9.68 0.40
N GLU A 195 19.97 -9.14 -0.13
CA GLU A 195 21.17 -9.91 -0.45
C GLU A 195 22.03 -10.06 0.81
N PHE A 196 22.36 -11.30 1.15
CA PHE A 196 23.26 -11.62 2.26
C PHE A 196 24.57 -12.17 1.71
N THR A 197 25.66 -11.42 1.90
CA THR A 197 27.00 -11.85 1.49
C THR A 197 27.77 -12.32 2.70
N LEU A 198 28.11 -13.62 2.73
CA LEU A 198 28.99 -14.16 3.75
C LEU A 198 30.43 -13.68 3.51
N LEU A 199 31.01 -13.04 4.52
CA LEU A 199 32.42 -12.66 4.51
C LEU A 199 33.29 -13.91 4.50
N ASN A 200 33.91 -14.21 3.36
CA ASN A 200 34.99 -15.19 3.31
C ASN A 200 36.31 -14.48 3.63
N VAL A 201 36.94 -14.82 4.76
CA VAL A 201 38.21 -14.21 5.21
C VAL A 201 39.33 -14.36 4.16
N LYS A 202 39.23 -15.36 3.26
CA LYS A 202 40.18 -15.52 2.14
C LYS A 202 39.97 -14.50 1.00
N ASN A 203 38.78 -13.90 0.89
CA ASN A 203 38.40 -12.93 -0.15
C ASN A 203 38.32 -11.49 0.38
N LEU A 204 38.71 -11.25 1.64
CA LEU A 204 38.73 -9.93 2.27
C LEU A 204 39.39 -8.83 1.41
N PRO A 205 40.52 -9.08 0.73
CA PRO A 205 41.17 -8.06 -0.10
C PRO A 205 40.36 -7.68 -1.36
N VAL A 206 39.53 -8.59 -1.87
CA VAL A 206 38.79 -8.42 -3.13
C VAL A 206 37.49 -7.66 -2.91
N LEU A 207 36.81 -7.89 -1.79
CA LEU A 207 35.57 -7.17 -1.45
C LEU A 207 35.83 -5.67 -1.21
N LEU A 208 36.93 -5.33 -0.52
CA LEU A 208 37.33 -3.94 -0.27
C LEU A 208 37.70 -3.17 -1.55
N GLN A 209 38.16 -3.87 -2.60
CA GLN A 209 38.50 -3.24 -3.88
C GLN A 209 37.26 -2.91 -4.72
N ASN A 210 36.24 -3.77 -4.69
CA ASN A 210 35.01 -3.57 -5.45
C ASN A 210 34.12 -2.47 -4.85
N GLU A 211 34.05 -2.37 -3.52
CA GLU A 211 33.32 -1.29 -2.83
C GLU A 211 33.97 0.08 -3.09
N ALA A 212 35.31 0.15 -3.07
CA ALA A 212 36.03 1.40 -3.37
C ALA A 212 35.80 1.89 -4.82
N GLN A 213 35.56 0.98 -5.77
CA GLN A 213 35.24 1.32 -7.16
C GLN A 213 33.78 1.74 -7.35
N GLN A 214 32.84 1.19 -6.57
CA GLN A 214 31.42 1.60 -6.61
C GLN A 214 31.16 2.94 -5.91
N ILE A 215 31.95 3.32 -4.91
CA ILE A 215 31.81 4.61 -4.20
C ILE A 215 32.46 5.76 -4.98
N ALA A 216 33.38 5.45 -5.90
CA ALA A 216 34.12 6.43 -6.71
C ALA A 216 33.49 6.74 -8.09
N ALA A 217 32.36 6.12 -8.42
CA ALA A 217 31.58 6.32 -9.65
C ALA A 217 30.27 7.07 -9.36
#